data_AF-A0A1Y3U633-F1
#
_entry.id   AF-A0A1Y3U633-F1
#
_cell.length_a   1.000
_cell.length_b   1.000
_cell.length_c   1.000
_cell.angle_alpha   90.00
_cell.angle_beta   90.00
_cell.angle_gamma   90.00
#
_symmetry.space_group_name_H-M   'P 1'
#
loop_
_entity.id
_entity.type
_entity.pdbx_description
1 polymer ?
#
loop_
_entity_poly.entity_id
_entity_poly.type
_entity_poly.pdbx_seq_one_letter_code
_entity_poly.pdbx_strand_id
1 'polypeptide(L)'
;MQLQTLVGSILSLKIEPITSSDLIVIKKCLEKENIDLISSIDVSSVVYELRDYDNYFSLSINKIGISKNYENNTIALKRKFFDHLERKDKSIIYDILNQIL
;
A
#
# COMPACT_ATOMS: atom_id res chain seq x y z
N MET A 1 -10.85 5.51 1.45
CA MET A 1 -9.55 4.95 1.87
C MET A 1 -8.45 6.01 1.81
N GLN A 2 -7.47 6.00 2.72
CA GLN A 2 -6.27 6.86 2.66
C GLN A 2 -5.06 6.09 2.08
N LEU A 3 -4.06 6.78 1.53
CA LEU A 3 -2.91 6.16 0.86
C LEU A 3 -2.09 5.22 1.77
N GLN A 4 -1.80 5.64 3.00
CA GLN A 4 -1.11 4.83 4.00
C GLN A 4 -1.90 3.57 4.36
N THR A 5 -3.23 3.64 4.34
CA THR A 5 -4.11 2.49 4.62
C THR A 5 -4.08 1.51 3.46
N LEU A 6 -4.09 2.00 2.23
CA LEU A 6 -3.93 1.22 1.01
C LEU A 6 -2.58 0.50 0.97
N VAL A 7 -1.49 1.27 1.07
CA VAL A 7 -0.11 0.75 1.02
C VAL A 7 0.15 -0.21 2.18
N GLY A 8 -0.24 0.17 3.40
CA GLY A 8 -0.12 -0.67 4.59
C GLY A 8 -0.93 -1.96 4.48
N SER A 9 -2.13 -1.91 3.91
CA SER A 9 -2.94 -3.11 3.66
C SER A 9 -2.26 -4.05 2.66
N ILE A 10 -1.82 -3.53 1.51
CA ILE A 10 -1.14 -4.32 0.48
C ILE A 10 0.10 -4.97 1.07
N LEU A 11 0.97 -4.21 1.72
CA LEU A 11 2.20 -4.74 2.32
C LEU A 11 1.92 -5.77 3.42
N SER A 12 0.92 -5.54 4.27
CA SER A 12 0.56 -6.49 5.33
C SER A 12 0.05 -7.84 4.81
N LEU A 13 -0.42 -7.88 3.55
CA LEU A 13 -0.99 -9.07 2.91
C LEU A 13 -0.03 -9.72 1.90
N LYS A 14 0.73 -8.93 1.12
CA LYS A 14 1.71 -9.38 0.12
C LYS A 14 3.03 -9.84 0.77
N ILE A 15 3.42 -9.22 1.89
CA ILE A 15 4.73 -9.37 2.58
C ILE A 15 5.90 -8.80 1.75
N GLU A 16 5.88 -8.94 0.43
CA GLU A 16 6.88 -8.36 -0.47
C GLU A 16 6.75 -6.84 -0.63
N PRO A 17 7.85 -6.12 -0.92
CA PRO A 17 7.80 -4.70 -1.24
C PRO A 17 6.92 -4.39 -2.45
N ILE A 18 6.34 -3.18 -2.44
CA ILE A 18 5.68 -2.55 -3.59
C ILE A 18 6.76 -1.85 -4.42
N THR A 19 6.81 -2.18 -5.70
CA THR A 19 7.75 -1.61 -6.68
C THR A 19 7.09 -0.52 -7.54
N SER A 20 7.88 0.23 -8.32
CA SER A 20 7.34 1.21 -9.29
C SER A 20 6.38 0.58 -10.30
N SER A 21 6.60 -0.67 -10.72
CA SER A 21 5.68 -1.39 -11.60
C SER A 21 4.35 -1.72 -10.91
N ASP A 22 4.38 -2.09 -9.63
CA ASP A 22 3.18 -2.36 -8.84
C ASP A 22 2.34 -1.08 -8.68
N LEU A 23 2.99 0.08 -8.50
CA LEU A 23 2.28 1.37 -8.39
C LEU A 23 1.50 1.72 -9.67
N ILE A 24 1.98 1.33 -10.85
CA ILE A 24 1.24 1.50 -12.11
C ILE A 24 -0.05 0.67 -12.09
N VAL A 25 0.02 -0.56 -11.61
CA VAL A 25 -1.13 -1.46 -11.50
C VAL A 25 -2.12 -0.93 -10.46
N ILE A 26 -1.63 -0.55 -9.28
CA ILE A 26 -2.43 0.04 -8.20
C ILE A 26 -3.19 1.26 -8.72
N LYS A 27 -2.51 2.20 -9.38
CA LYS A 27 -3.15 3.41 -9.94
C LYS A 27 -4.29 3.05 -10.91
N LYS A 28 -4.05 2.13 -11.84
CA LYS A 28 -5.08 1.69 -12.80
C LYS A 28 -6.29 1.05 -12.11
N CYS A 29 -6.09 0.28 -11.04
CA CYS A 29 -7.18 -0.28 -10.26
C CYS A 29 -8.00 0.80 -9.56
N LEU A 30 -7.33 1.78 -8.93
CA LEU A 30 -8.00 2.88 -8.25
C LEU A 30 -8.80 3.77 -9.22
N GLU A 31 -8.26 4.04 -10.41
CA GLU A 31 -8.96 4.81 -11.46
C GLU A 31 -10.25 4.12 -11.91
N LYS A 32 -10.26 2.80 -12.06
CA LYS A 32 -11.47 2.02 -12.40
C LYS A 32 -12.56 2.17 -11.34
N GLU A 33 -12.15 2.30 -10.08
CA GLU A 33 -13.05 2.44 -8.93
C GLU A 33 -13.42 3.90 -8.64
N ASN A 34 -13.00 4.85 -9.48
CA ASN A 34 -13.13 6.29 -9.30
C ASN A 34 -12.53 6.79 -7.97
N ILE A 35 -11.39 6.23 -7.57
CA ILE A 35 -10.65 6.61 -6.38
C ILE A 35 -9.39 7.38 -6.79
N ASP A 36 -9.33 8.65 -6.42
CA ASP A 36 -8.16 9.49 -6.64
C ASP A 36 -7.32 9.57 -5.36
N LEU A 37 -6.33 8.67 -5.24
CA LEU A 37 -5.41 8.61 -4.09
C LEU A 37 -3.96 8.90 -4.44
N ILE A 38 -3.60 8.86 -5.73
CA ILE A 38 -2.22 8.92 -6.18
C ILE A 38 -2.15 9.89 -7.36
N SER A 39 -1.75 11.12 -7.07
CA SER A 39 -1.64 12.20 -8.07
C SER A 39 -0.56 11.92 -9.12
N SER A 40 0.46 11.11 -8.80
CA SER A 40 1.58 10.81 -9.69
C SER A 40 2.05 9.35 -9.58
N ILE A 41 2.56 8.80 -10.68
CA ILE A 41 3.00 7.39 -10.80
C ILE A 41 4.36 7.16 -10.12
N ASP A 42 5.01 8.21 -9.63
CA ASP A 42 6.37 8.10 -9.14
C ASP A 42 6.44 7.73 -7.65
N VAL A 43 7.32 6.76 -7.33
CA VAL A 43 7.58 6.27 -5.97
C VAL A 43 7.97 7.43 -5.06
N SER A 44 8.73 8.40 -5.58
CA SER A 44 9.15 9.61 -4.85
C SER A 44 7.99 10.36 -4.20
N SER A 45 6.88 10.50 -4.92
CA SER A 45 5.70 11.22 -4.45
C SER A 45 4.96 10.41 -3.39
N VAL A 46 4.81 9.10 -3.60
CA VAL A 46 4.23 8.19 -2.60
C VAL A 46 5.08 8.18 -1.33
N VAL A 47 6.41 8.16 -1.45
CA VAL A 47 7.35 8.22 -0.32
C VAL A 47 7.16 9.52 0.47
N TYR A 48 7.00 10.66 -0.21
CA TYR A 48 6.76 11.93 0.44
C TYR A 48 5.45 11.92 1.25
N GLU A 49 4.37 11.36 0.69
CA GLU A 49 3.07 11.26 1.35
C GLU A 49 3.08 10.29 2.54
N LEU A 50 3.95 9.28 2.52
CA LEU A 50 4.09 8.30 3.60
C LEU A 50 5.09 8.72 4.69
N ARG A 51 5.78 9.86 4.57
CA ARG A 51 6.86 10.26 5.48
C ARG A 51 6.43 10.33 6.95
N ASP A 52 5.19 10.73 7.22
CA ASP A 52 4.65 10.84 8.59
C ASP A 52 4.34 9.45 9.20
N TYR A 53 4.44 8.39 8.40
CA TYR A 53 4.25 6.99 8.75
C TYR A 53 5.53 6.14 8.54
N ASP A 54 6.69 6.78 8.42
CA ASP A 54 8.01 6.15 8.21
C ASP A 54 8.32 5.02 9.21
N ASN A 55 7.81 5.11 10.44
CA ASN A 55 7.94 4.09 11.46
C ASN A 55 7.46 2.70 10.99
N TYR A 56 6.43 2.66 10.13
CA TYR A 56 5.82 1.44 9.62
C TYR A 56 6.43 0.97 8.29
N PHE A 57 7.00 1.88 7.51
CA PHE A 57 7.41 1.64 6.12
C PHE A 57 8.91 1.81 5.92
N SER A 58 9.50 0.93 5.13
CA SER A 58 10.86 1.11 4.61
C SER A 58 10.78 1.76 3.24
N LEU A 59 11.24 3.00 3.12
CA LEU A 59 11.08 3.83 1.92
C LEU A 59 12.41 3.95 1.16
N SER A 60 12.39 3.73 -0.16
CA SER A 60 13.54 3.97 -1.04
C SER A 60 13.08 4.37 -2.43
N ILE A 61 14.01 4.80 -3.29
CA ILE A 61 13.72 5.40 -4.60
C ILE A 61 12.79 4.54 -5.47
N ASN A 62 12.88 3.21 -5.43
CA ASN A 62 12.12 2.32 -6.32
C ASN A 62 11.22 1.31 -5.59
N LYS A 63 11.18 1.34 -4.26
CA LYS A 63 10.43 0.35 -3.49
C LYS A 63 9.97 0.89 -2.14
N ILE A 64 8.78 0.45 -1.76
CA ILE A 64 8.14 0.68 -0.47
C ILE A 64 7.97 -0.69 0.18
N GLY A 65 8.59 -0.90 1.34
CA GLY A 65 8.52 -2.15 2.10
C GLY A 65 8.00 -1.94 3.51
N ILE A 66 7.99 -3.00 4.30
CA ILE A 66 7.73 -2.94 5.75
C ILE A 66 9.03 -2.54 6.47
N SER A 67 8.93 -1.68 7.48
CA SER A 67 10.06 -1.34 8.35
C SER A 67 10.56 -2.57 9.12
N LYS A 68 11.87 -2.67 9.36
CA LYS A 68 12.49 -3.80 10.11
C LYS A 68 11.82 -4.07 11.45
N ASN A 69 11.31 -3.04 12.11
CA ASN A 69 10.61 -3.17 13.40
C ASN A 69 9.30 -3.97 13.31
N TYR A 70 8.75 -4.11 12.11
CA TYR A 70 7.45 -4.72 11.86
C TYR A 70 7.50 -5.90 10.87
N GLU A 71 8.67 -6.26 10.32
CA GLU A 71 8.84 -7.38 9.37
C GLU A 71 8.26 -8.71 9.92
N ASN A 72 8.40 -8.95 11.23
CA ASN A 72 7.88 -10.15 11.90
C ASN A 72 6.49 -9.94 12.54
N ASN A 73 5.83 -8.81 12.29
CA ASN A 73 4.58 -8.43 12.94
C ASN A 73 3.48 -8.05 11.94
N THR A 74 3.31 -8.90 10.92
CA THR A 74 2.26 -8.77 9.89
C THR A 74 0.86 -8.72 10.49
N ILE A 75 0.61 -9.42 11.61
CA ILE A 75 -0.69 -9.40 12.32
C ILE A 75 -1.00 -7.98 12.84
N ALA A 76 -0.05 -7.31 13.48
CA ALA A 76 -0.28 -5.94 13.97
C ALA A 76 -0.49 -4.96 12.82
N LEU A 77 0.25 -5.11 11.72
CA LEU A 77 0.06 -4.29 10.52
C LEU A 77 -1.32 -4.52 9.90
N LYS A 78 -1.75 -5.77 9.77
CA LYS A 78 -3.08 -6.10 9.23
C LYS A 78 -4.20 -5.51 10.11
N ARG A 79 -4.08 -5.61 11.44
CA ARG A 79 -5.02 -4.96 12.36
C ARG A 79 -5.03 -3.44 12.20
N LYS A 80 -3.85 -2.83 12.05
CA LYS A 80 -3.67 -1.38 11.92
C LYS A 80 -4.21 -0.84 10.60
N PHE A 81 -4.00 -1.54 9.48
CA PHE A 81 -4.24 -0.99 8.14
C PHE A 81 -5.38 -1.66 7.38
N PHE A 82 -5.69 -2.93 7.62
CA PHE A 82 -6.63 -3.69 6.78
C PHE A 82 -7.94 -4.08 7.50
N ASP A 83 -7.87 -4.56 8.74
CA ASP A 83 -9.02 -5.20 9.38
C ASP A 83 -10.19 -4.23 9.63
N HIS A 84 -9.89 -2.95 9.84
CA HIS A 84 -10.89 -1.89 10.06
C HIS A 84 -11.53 -1.35 8.77
N LEU A 85 -11.06 -1.78 7.59
CA LEU A 85 -11.62 -1.33 6.32
C LEU A 85 -13.04 -1.86 6.11
N GLU A 86 -13.85 -1.05 5.44
CA GLU A 86 -15.16 -1.48 4.95
C GLU A 86 -15.03 -2.57 3.89
N ARG A 87 -16.11 -3.33 3.67
CA ARG A 87 -16.13 -4.43 2.71
C ARG A 87 -15.76 -3.99 1.28
N LYS A 88 -16.20 -2.79 0.88
CA LYS A 88 -15.88 -2.21 -0.45
C LYS A 88 -14.37 -2.02 -0.60
N ASP A 89 -13.74 -1.33 0.34
CA ASP A 89 -12.29 -1.06 0.31
C ASP A 89 -11.48 -2.37 0.34
N LYS A 90 -11.89 -3.35 1.16
CA LYS A 90 -11.25 -4.68 1.18
C LYS A 90 -11.30 -5.38 -0.17
N SER A 91 -12.41 -5.28 -0.90
CA SER A 91 -12.53 -5.86 -2.26
C SER A 91 -11.47 -5.27 -3.19
N ILE A 92 -11.33 -3.94 -3.18
CA ILE A 92 -10.37 -3.23 -4.03
C ILE A 92 -8.94 -3.66 -3.72
N ILE A 93 -8.59 -3.82 -2.44
CA ILE A 93 -7.27 -4.33 -2.03
C ILE A 93 -7.03 -5.74 -2.60
N TYR A 94 -8.01 -6.63 -2.53
CA TYR A 94 -7.86 -7.97 -3.10
C TYR A 94 -7.75 -7.95 -4.62
N ASP A 95 -8.49 -7.09 -5.31
CA ASP A 95 -8.41 -6.94 -6.77
C ASP A 95 -7.05 -6.41 -7.21
N ILE A 96 -6.43 -5.53 -6.41
CA ILE A 96 -5.05 -5.09 -6.60
C ILE A 96 -4.08 -6.25 -6.39
N LEU A 97 -4.18 -6.96 -5.26
CA LEU A 97 -3.28 -8.07 -4.92
C LEU A 97 -3.28 -9.15 -5.99
N ASN A 98 -4.45 -9.48 -6.55
CA ASN A 98 -4.58 -10.46 -7.63
C ASN A 98 -3.89 -10.05 -8.96
N GLN A 99 -3.50 -8.77 -9.11
CA GLN A 99 -2.81 -8.29 -10.31
C GLN A 99 -1.31 -8.04 -10.09
N ILE A 100 -0.83 -8.02 -8.83
CA ILE A 100 0.58 -7.77 -8.49
C ILE A 100 1.27 -8.96 -7.77
N LEU A 101 0.53 -10.05 -7.50
CA LEU A 101 1.03 -11.36 -7.07
C LEU A 101 1.21 -12.26 -8.30
#